data_AF-A0A1Z3U5M9-F1
#
_entry.id   AF-A0A1Z3U5M9-F1
#
_cell.length_a   1.000
_cell.length_b   1.000
_cell.length_c   1.000
_cell.angle_alpha   90.00
_cell.angle_beta   90.00
_cell.angle_gamma   90.00
#
_symmetry.space_group_name_H-M   'P 1'
#
loop_
_entity.id
_entity.type
_entity.pdbx_description
1 polymer ?
#
loop_
_entity_poly.entity_id
_entity_poly.type
_entity_poly.pdbx_seq_one_letter_code
_entity_poly.pdbx_strand_id
1 'polypeptide(L)'
;MTMNMRPTHIMRQAHYASDALTAVGSMLQNMHMTTSGPGHFLKQWRQHAGLSQQAACEAAIALMEDRVVAEGEEVDIKRLGLTQGNLARIENGKTPYNQRLLEILAEVYRTDVASLIMRNPEDPEGIWSIYDQIPASQRPVALKMLSGLKTGTEG
;
A
#
# COMPACT_ATOMS: atom_id res chain seq x y z
N MET A 1 -49.87 -46.78 -38.36
CA MET A 1 -48.84 -46.66 -37.31
C MET A 1 -49.35 -45.74 -36.23
N THR A 2 -49.41 -46.27 -35.01
CA THR A 2 -50.01 -45.74 -33.80
C THR A 2 -49.04 -44.86 -33.00
N MET A 3 -49.61 -43.97 -32.16
CA MET A 3 -49.01 -43.31 -30.98
C MET A 3 -47.98 -42.19 -31.28
N ASN A 4 -47.81 -41.14 -30.47
CA ASN A 4 -48.43 -40.74 -29.21
C ASN A 4 -48.10 -39.26 -28.94
N MET A 5 -49.00 -38.64 -28.18
CA MET A 5 -48.79 -37.79 -26.99
C MET A 5 -47.41 -37.16 -26.73
N ARG A 6 -47.42 -35.84 -26.49
CA ARG A 6 -46.33 -35.08 -25.84
C ARG A 6 -45.99 -35.69 -24.48
N PRO A 7 -44.71 -35.73 -24.11
CA PRO A 7 -44.30 -35.01 -22.91
C PRO A 7 -43.02 -34.17 -23.10
N THR A 8 -43.09 -32.97 -22.54
CA THR A 8 -42.02 -32.11 -22.02
C THR A 8 -40.61 -32.74 -21.93
N HIS A 9 -39.71 -32.30 -22.80
CA HIS A 9 -38.26 -32.47 -22.61
C HIS A 9 -37.63 -31.12 -22.25
N ILE A 10 -37.46 -30.94 -20.94
CA ILE A 10 -36.34 -30.27 -20.26
C ILE A 10 -35.56 -29.27 -21.12
N MET A 11 -35.92 -27.99 -21.00
CA MET A 11 -34.92 -26.93 -20.93
C MET A 11 -35.41 -25.85 -19.96
N ARG A 12 -35.22 -26.15 -18.67
CA ARG A 12 -35.30 -25.21 -17.57
C ARG A 12 -34.08 -24.30 -17.65
N GLN A 13 -34.10 -23.26 -18.49
CA GLN A 13 -33.23 -22.10 -18.24
C GLN A 13 -33.92 -21.26 -17.17
N ALA A 14 -33.81 -21.76 -15.93
CA ALA A 14 -34.01 -20.94 -14.76
C ALA A 14 -32.88 -19.91 -14.76
N HIS A 15 -33.28 -18.65 -14.86
CA HIS A 15 -32.72 -17.50 -14.15
C HIS A 15 -31.19 -17.45 -14.08
N TYR A 16 -30.64 -16.58 -14.94
CA TYR A 16 -29.45 -15.76 -14.72
C TYR A 16 -28.74 -16.08 -13.39
N ALA A 17 -27.72 -16.93 -13.52
CA ALA A 17 -26.80 -17.28 -12.47
C ALA A 17 -26.22 -16.00 -11.86
N SER A 18 -26.62 -15.76 -10.62
CA SER A 18 -25.75 -15.36 -9.52
C SER A 18 -24.26 -15.42 -9.86
N ASP A 19 -23.71 -14.32 -10.35
CA ASP A 19 -22.28 -13.98 -10.18
C ASP A 19 -22.04 -12.47 -10.20
N ALA A 20 -23.07 -11.69 -9.86
CA ALA A 20 -22.96 -10.27 -9.49
C ALA A 20 -22.72 -10.07 -7.98
N LEU A 21 -22.30 -11.13 -7.26
CA LEU A 21 -22.01 -11.11 -5.82
C LEU A 21 -20.56 -11.47 -5.46
N THR A 22 -19.67 -11.53 -6.45
CA THR A 22 -18.21 -11.67 -6.23
C THR A 22 -17.46 -10.43 -6.72
N ALA A 23 -18.10 -9.25 -6.68
CA ALA A 23 -17.51 -7.96 -7.04
C ALA A 23 -17.48 -6.95 -5.88
N VAL A 24 -17.79 -7.39 -4.65
CA VAL A 24 -17.88 -6.51 -3.45
C VAL A 24 -16.80 -6.84 -2.40
N GLY A 25 -15.95 -7.83 -2.65
CA GLY A 25 -14.97 -8.32 -1.67
C GLY A 25 -13.56 -7.67 -1.68
N SER A 26 -13.21 -6.83 -2.67
CA SER A 26 -11.82 -6.42 -2.89
C SER A 26 -11.62 -4.92 -3.16
N MET A 27 -12.58 -4.06 -2.81
CA MET A 27 -12.50 -2.61 -3.06
C MET A 27 -12.42 -1.74 -1.79
N LEU A 28 -12.43 -2.34 -0.58
CA LEU A 28 -12.47 -1.57 0.69
C LEU A 28 -11.41 -1.97 1.71
N GLN A 29 -10.27 -2.49 1.26
CA GLN A 29 -9.07 -2.53 2.10
C GLN A 29 -8.08 -1.56 1.47
N ASN A 30 -7.87 -0.40 2.10
CA ASN A 30 -6.75 0.55 1.93
C ASN A 30 -7.13 2.04 1.93
N MET A 31 -8.34 2.43 2.32
CA MET A 31 -8.60 3.84 2.68
C MET A 31 -9.74 3.95 3.70
N HIS A 32 -9.41 4.16 4.98
CA HIS A 32 -10.22 5.00 5.86
C HIS A 32 -9.43 5.45 7.10
N MET A 33 -9.59 6.74 7.44
CA MET A 33 -9.01 7.55 8.53
C MET A 33 -7.66 8.20 8.16
N THR A 34 -7.51 9.52 7.96
CA THR A 34 -8.29 10.71 8.33
C THR A 34 -8.27 11.77 7.21
N THR A 35 -9.37 12.52 7.11
CA THR A 35 -9.62 13.67 6.24
C THR A 35 -8.49 14.73 6.25
N SER A 36 -8.09 15.16 5.04
CA SER A 36 -7.27 16.35 4.69
C SER A 36 -5.73 16.26 4.60
N GLY A 37 -5.10 15.09 4.74
CA GLY A 37 -3.65 14.92 4.48
C GLY A 37 -3.33 14.28 3.11
N PRO A 38 -2.09 14.40 2.60
CA PRO A 38 -1.65 13.58 1.46
C PRO A 38 -1.79 12.09 1.81
N GLY A 39 -2.40 11.30 0.91
CA GLY A 39 -2.72 9.89 1.18
C GLY A 39 -1.52 8.96 1.40
N HIS A 40 -0.29 9.47 1.24
CA HIS A 40 0.99 8.83 1.55
C HIS A 40 2.11 9.89 1.58
N PHE A 41 3.30 9.51 2.05
CA PHE A 41 4.46 10.40 2.21
C PHE A 41 5.65 10.06 1.29
N LEU A 42 5.42 9.33 0.18
CA LEU A 42 6.46 8.89 -0.74
C LEU A 42 7.39 10.02 -1.23
N LYS A 43 6.82 11.19 -1.54
CA LYS A 43 7.58 12.36 -1.98
C LYS A 43 8.49 12.88 -0.86
N GLN A 44 7.94 13.02 0.33
CA GLN A 44 8.63 13.53 1.51
C GLN A 44 9.78 12.58 1.90
N TRP A 45 9.55 11.27 1.85
CA TRP A 45 10.60 10.27 2.09
C TRP A 45 11.72 10.32 1.07
N ARG A 46 11.40 10.50 -0.22
CA ARG A 46 12.42 10.71 -1.24
C ARG A 46 13.26 11.96 -0.98
N GLN A 47 12.60 13.07 -0.62
CA GLN A 47 13.26 14.34 -0.33
C GLN A 47 14.12 14.26 0.94
N HIS A 48 13.60 13.60 1.98
CA HIS A 48 14.34 13.31 3.21
C HIS A 48 15.57 12.43 2.96
N ALA A 49 15.48 11.47 2.04
CA ALA A 49 16.63 10.69 1.58
C ALA A 49 17.60 11.49 0.69
N GLY A 50 17.28 12.74 0.34
CA GLY A 50 18.14 13.61 -0.49
C GLY A 50 18.13 13.25 -1.98
N LEU A 51 17.13 12.52 -2.46
CA LEU A 51 17.12 11.96 -3.82
C LEU A 51 16.24 12.77 -4.79
N SER A 52 16.69 12.91 -6.03
CA SER A 52 15.82 13.30 -7.15
C SER A 52 14.92 12.10 -7.53
N GLN A 53 13.83 12.35 -8.26
CA GLN A 53 12.97 11.26 -8.77
C GLN A 53 13.75 10.30 -9.68
N GLN A 54 14.63 10.85 -10.52
CA GLN A 54 15.48 10.04 -11.38
C GLN A 54 16.46 9.19 -10.57
N ALA A 55 17.16 9.79 -9.60
CA ALA A 55 18.10 9.05 -8.75
C ALA A 55 17.40 7.96 -7.92
N ALA A 56 16.17 8.20 -7.45
CA ALA A 56 15.37 7.19 -6.76
C ALA A 56 15.00 6.02 -7.67
N CYS A 57 14.61 6.29 -8.93
CA CYS A 57 14.36 5.24 -9.91
C CYS A 57 15.63 4.46 -10.26
N GLU A 58 16.76 5.13 -10.47
CA GLU A 58 18.05 4.49 -10.77
C GLU A 58 18.50 3.59 -9.61
N ALA A 59 18.41 4.08 -8.37
CA ALA A 59 18.73 3.29 -7.18
C ALA A 59 17.79 2.07 -7.02
N ALA A 60 16.49 2.24 -7.28
CA ALA A 60 15.53 1.15 -7.25
C ALA A 60 15.84 0.08 -8.31
N ILE A 61 16.22 0.50 -9.52
CA ILE A 61 16.61 -0.41 -10.60
C ILE A 61 17.88 -1.18 -10.22
N ALA A 62 18.91 -0.48 -9.74
CA ALA A 62 20.17 -1.11 -9.32
C ALA A 62 19.96 -2.16 -8.21
N LEU A 63 19.14 -1.86 -7.19
CA LEU A 63 18.80 -2.82 -6.14
C LEU A 63 18.12 -4.08 -6.69
N MET A 64 17.30 -3.95 -7.72
CA MET A 64 16.67 -5.10 -8.34
C MET A 64 17.61 -5.87 -9.25
N GLU A 65 18.48 -5.19 -10.00
CA GLU A 65 19.51 -5.85 -10.81
C GLU A 65 20.41 -6.73 -9.93
N ASP A 66 20.82 -6.23 -8.76
CA ASP A 66 21.57 -7.02 -7.78
C ASP A 66 20.79 -8.24 -7.29
N ARG A 67 19.47 -8.10 -7.06
CA ARG A 67 18.58 -9.21 -6.68
C ARG A 67 18.39 -10.23 -7.80
N VAL A 68 18.22 -9.78 -9.04
CA VAL A 68 18.11 -10.65 -10.22
C VAL A 68 19.34 -11.55 -10.34
N VAL A 69 20.53 -10.98 -10.14
CA VAL A 69 21.78 -11.75 -10.17
C VAL A 69 21.84 -12.79 -9.04
N ALA A 70 21.32 -12.46 -7.87
CA ALA A 70 21.34 -13.36 -6.70
C ALA A 70 20.29 -14.49 -6.78
N GLU A 71 19.08 -14.19 -7.24
CA GLU A 71 17.92 -15.08 -7.14
C GLU A 71 17.49 -15.68 -8.50
N GLY A 72 18.03 -15.17 -9.61
CA GLY A 72 17.72 -15.64 -10.97
C GLY A 72 16.32 -15.26 -11.47
N GLU A 73 15.61 -14.37 -10.77
CA GLU A 73 14.28 -13.88 -11.15
C GLU A 73 14.40 -12.70 -12.12
N GLU A 74 13.86 -12.82 -13.33
CA GLU A 74 13.80 -11.70 -14.28
C GLU A 74 12.75 -10.68 -13.83
N VAL A 75 13.16 -9.45 -13.53
CA VAL A 75 12.26 -8.41 -13.02
C VAL A 75 11.78 -7.51 -14.15
N ASP A 76 10.46 -7.46 -14.35
CA ASP A 76 9.84 -6.52 -15.30
C ASP A 76 9.76 -5.10 -14.71
N ILE A 77 10.85 -4.33 -14.90
CA ILE A 77 10.99 -2.93 -14.48
C ILE A 77 9.81 -2.07 -14.98
N LYS A 78 9.28 -2.36 -16.18
CA LYS A 78 8.18 -1.59 -16.77
C LYS A 78 6.88 -1.82 -16.01
N ARG A 79 6.58 -3.07 -15.63
CA ARG A 79 5.40 -3.40 -14.81
C ARG A 79 5.45 -2.79 -13.41
N LEU A 80 6.65 -2.62 -12.86
CA LEU A 80 6.83 -1.95 -11.57
C LEU A 80 6.63 -0.44 -11.64
N GLY A 81 6.69 0.14 -12.85
CA GLY A 81 6.48 1.57 -13.06
C GLY A 81 7.65 2.42 -12.59
N LEU A 82 8.88 1.88 -12.60
CA LEU A 82 10.11 2.56 -12.22
C LEU A 82 10.59 3.51 -13.34
N THR A 83 9.78 4.52 -13.62
CA THR A 83 10.15 5.65 -14.49
C THR A 83 9.93 6.94 -13.73
N GLN A 84 10.76 7.96 -13.99
CA GLN A 84 10.64 9.26 -13.34
C GLN A 84 9.21 9.83 -13.46
N GLY A 85 8.63 9.77 -14.67
CA GLY A 85 7.28 10.31 -14.92
C GLY A 85 6.16 9.54 -14.23
N ASN A 86 6.32 8.22 -14.01
CA ASN A 86 5.35 7.44 -13.26
C ASN A 86 5.51 7.64 -11.75
N LEU A 87 6.74 7.63 -11.24
CA LEU A 87 7.03 7.96 -9.85
C LEU A 87 6.48 9.35 -9.47
N ALA A 88 6.63 10.34 -10.36
CA ALA A 88 6.03 11.66 -10.16
C ALA A 88 4.50 11.63 -10.08
N ARG A 89 3.81 10.80 -10.88
CA ARG A 89 2.35 10.66 -10.80
C ARG A 89 1.94 10.00 -9.49
N ILE A 90 2.66 8.97 -9.07
CA ILE A 90 2.43 8.26 -7.80
C ILE A 90 2.64 9.20 -6.62
N GLU A 91 3.76 9.91 -6.56
CA GLU A 91 4.06 10.88 -5.50
C GLU A 91 3.00 11.97 -5.33
N ASN A 92 2.27 12.31 -6.39
CA ASN A 92 1.20 13.29 -6.37
C ASN A 92 -0.21 12.66 -6.28
N GLY A 93 -0.31 11.36 -5.99
CA GLY A 93 -1.57 10.63 -5.85
C GLY A 93 -2.38 10.50 -7.14
N LYS A 94 -1.79 10.78 -8.31
CA LYS A 94 -2.46 10.67 -9.63
C LYS A 94 -2.54 9.23 -10.13
N THR A 95 -1.70 8.36 -9.61
CA THR A 95 -1.66 6.93 -9.93
C THR A 95 -1.41 6.18 -8.64
N PRO A 96 -2.10 5.06 -8.37
CA PRO A 96 -1.87 4.30 -7.17
C PRO A 96 -0.46 3.69 -7.17
N TYR A 97 0.14 3.60 -5.98
CA TYR A 97 1.30 2.75 -5.78
C TYR A 97 0.88 1.26 -5.81
N ASN A 98 1.84 0.38 -6.03
CA ASN A 98 1.68 -1.06 -5.82
C ASN A 98 2.63 -1.53 -4.71
N GLN A 99 2.34 -2.69 -4.14
CA GLN A 99 3.08 -3.24 -3.01
C GLN A 99 4.59 -3.38 -3.31
N ARG A 100 4.94 -3.93 -4.47
CA ARG A 100 6.34 -4.18 -4.84
C ARG A 100 7.14 -2.89 -4.99
N LEU A 101 6.53 -1.84 -5.54
CA LEU A 101 7.14 -0.51 -5.60
C LEU A 101 7.40 0.04 -4.20
N LEU A 102 6.45 -0.08 -3.27
CA LEU A 102 6.63 0.38 -1.90
C LEU A 102 7.78 -0.33 -1.20
N GLU A 103 7.90 -1.65 -1.37
CA GLU A 103 8.98 -2.44 -0.78
C GLU A 103 10.36 -1.98 -1.26
N ILE A 104 10.51 -1.79 -2.56
CA ILE A 104 11.78 -1.32 -3.15
C ILE A 104 12.08 0.11 -2.71
N LEU A 105 11.10 1.01 -2.76
CA LEU A 105 11.29 2.40 -2.32
C LEU A 105 11.58 2.51 -0.82
N ALA A 106 11.02 1.62 0.00
CA ALA A 106 11.32 1.57 1.43
C ALA A 106 12.79 1.25 1.66
N GLU A 107 13.35 0.30 0.91
CA GLU A 107 14.77 -0.01 0.95
C GLU A 107 15.64 1.15 0.44
N VAL A 108 15.30 1.74 -0.72
CA VAL A 108 16.01 2.91 -1.28
C VAL A 108 16.03 4.06 -0.28
N TYR A 109 14.90 4.34 0.39
CA TYR A 109 14.76 5.42 1.35
C TYR A 109 15.19 5.04 2.77
N ARG A 110 15.66 3.80 2.98
CA ARG A 110 16.10 3.24 4.27
C ARG A 110 15.05 3.39 5.37
N THR A 111 13.83 3.00 5.05
CA THR A 111 12.65 3.05 5.93
C THR A 111 11.81 1.78 5.75
N ASP A 112 10.68 1.66 6.43
CA ASP A 112 9.74 0.55 6.24
C ASP A 112 8.54 0.97 5.37
N VAL A 113 7.83 -0.02 4.84
CA VAL A 113 6.67 0.20 3.96
C VAL A 113 5.56 1.00 4.64
N ALA A 114 5.27 0.75 5.92
CA ALA A 114 4.20 1.44 6.63
C ALA A 114 4.55 2.92 6.83
N SER A 115 5.82 3.23 7.13
CA SER A 115 6.31 4.61 7.24
C SER A 115 6.09 5.43 5.97
N LEU A 116 6.22 4.83 4.78
CA LEU A 116 5.96 5.51 3.50
C LEU A 116 4.50 5.97 3.36
N ILE A 117 3.57 5.27 3.99
CA ILE A 117 2.14 5.55 3.91
C ILE A 117 1.70 6.44 5.07
N MET A 118 2.20 6.18 6.28
CA MET A 118 1.62 6.70 7.52
C MET A 118 2.42 7.82 8.18
N ARG A 119 3.73 7.95 7.89
CA ARG A 119 4.62 8.86 8.61
C ARG A 119 5.19 9.94 7.70
N ASN A 120 4.97 11.21 8.07
CA ASN A 120 5.67 12.33 7.45
C ASN A 120 7.10 12.43 8.04
N PRO A 121 8.17 12.24 7.24
CA PRO A 121 9.54 12.39 7.73
C PRO A 121 9.92 13.85 8.00
N GLU A 122 9.14 14.82 7.53
CA GLU A 122 9.37 16.25 7.76
C GLU A 122 8.70 16.75 9.06
N ASP A 123 8.00 15.86 9.79
CA ASP A 123 7.35 16.17 11.06
C ASP A 123 8.05 15.43 12.23
N PRO A 124 9.22 15.91 12.69
CA PRO A 124 10.00 15.28 13.75
C PRO A 124 9.34 15.35 15.13
N GLU A 125 8.34 16.22 15.30
CA GLU A 125 7.55 16.36 16.54
C GLU A 125 6.22 15.57 16.47
N GLY A 126 5.95 14.89 15.36
CA GLY A 126 4.80 14.00 15.22
C GLY A 126 4.88 12.81 16.18
N ILE A 127 3.72 12.26 16.57
CA ILE A 127 3.59 11.16 17.55
C ILE A 127 4.55 9.99 17.24
N TRP A 128 4.67 9.61 15.96
CA TRP A 128 5.54 8.52 15.53
C TRP A 128 7.02 8.84 15.74
N SER A 129 7.44 10.06 15.41
CA SER A 129 8.81 10.53 15.57
C SER A 129 9.23 10.57 17.04
N ILE A 130 8.32 11.01 17.93
CA ILE A 130 8.53 10.94 19.38
C ILE A 130 8.63 9.48 19.83
N TYR A 131 7.71 8.62 19.40
CA TYR A 131 7.69 7.21 19.79
C TYR A 131 8.96 6.44 19.38
N ASP A 132 9.51 6.73 18.21
CA ASP A 132 10.75 6.10 17.74
C ASP A 132 11.98 6.50 18.56
N GLN A 133 12.01 7.74 19.06
CA GLN A 133 13.07 8.24 19.94
C GLN A 133 12.99 7.66 21.36
N ILE A 134 11.84 7.09 21.76
CA ILE A 134 11.68 6.47 23.08
C ILE A 134 12.45 5.14 23.11
N PRO A 135 13.36 4.94 24.08
CA PRO A 135 14.06 3.67 24.27
C PRO A 135 13.07 2.50 24.39
N ALA A 136 13.38 1.36 23.78
CA ALA A 136 12.47 0.21 23.73
C ALA A 136 11.93 -0.22 25.11
N SER A 137 12.75 -0.09 26.16
CA SER A 137 12.37 -0.37 27.55
C SER A 137 11.31 0.57 28.12
N GLN A 138 11.20 1.79 27.59
CA GLN A 138 10.27 2.83 28.06
C GLN A 138 8.98 2.90 27.22
N ARG A 139 8.96 2.26 26.04
CA ARG A 139 7.78 2.24 25.16
C ARG A 139 6.50 1.73 25.83
N PRO A 140 6.50 0.67 26.67
CA PRO A 140 5.30 0.23 27.37
C PRO A 140 4.75 1.29 28.34
N VAL A 141 5.62 2.06 29.00
CA VAL A 141 5.23 3.15 29.90
C VAL A 141 4.62 4.30 29.11
N ALA A 142 5.25 4.68 27.99
CA ALA A 142 4.72 5.70 27.09
C ALA A 142 3.32 5.33 26.56
N LEU A 143 3.14 4.08 26.10
CA LEU A 143 1.83 3.57 25.69
C LEU A 143 0.80 3.62 26.81
N LYS A 144 1.20 3.32 28.06
CA LYS A 144 0.31 3.43 29.22
C LYS A 144 -0.12 4.88 29.48
N MET A 145 0.80 5.84 29.44
CA MET A 145 0.48 7.27 29.60
C MET A 145 -0.48 7.75 28.50
N LEU A 146 -0.19 7.41 27.24
CA LEU A 146 -1.06 7.74 26.10
C LEU A 146 -2.43 7.07 26.21
N SER A 147 -2.49 5.81 26.70
CA SER A 147 -3.76 5.11 26.91
C SER A 147 -4.64 5.78 27.98
N GLY A 148 -4.04 6.42 28.99
CA GLY A 148 -4.76 7.19 30.01
C GLY A 148 -5.42 8.45 29.46
N LEU A 149 -4.95 8.98 28.32
CA LEU A 149 -5.60 10.09 27.62
C LEU A 149 -6.76 9.63 26.72
N LYS A 150 -6.78 8.35 26.30
CA LYS A 150 -7.85 7.77 25.47
C LYS A 150 -9.13 7.54 26.27
N THR A 151 -8.99 7.09 27.51
CA THR A 151 -10.09 7.05 28.46
C THR A 151 -10.13 8.42 29.12
N GLY A 152 -11.04 9.31 28.71
CA GLY A 152 -11.24 10.56 29.44
C GLY A 152 -11.56 10.21 30.89
N THR A 153 -10.56 10.23 31.77
CA THR A 153 -10.77 10.27 33.21
C THR A 153 -11.38 11.63 33.46
N GLU A 154 -12.71 11.64 33.50
CA GLU A 154 -13.53 12.69 34.09
C GLU A 154 -12.93 13.00 35.46
N GLY A 155 -12.36 14.21 35.56
CA GLY A 155 -12.18 14.88 36.84
C GLY A 155 -13.41 15.72 37.14
#